data_AF-A0A401GLJ3-F1
#
_entry.id   AF-A0A401GLJ3-F1
#
_cell.length_a   1.000
_cell.length_b   1.000
_cell.length_c   1.000
_cell.angle_alpha   90.00
_cell.angle_beta   90.00
_cell.angle_gamma   90.00
#
_symmetry.space_group_name_H-M   'P 1'
#
loop_
_entity.id
_entity.type
_entity.pdbx_description
1 polymer ?
#
loop_
_entity_poly.entity_id
_entity_poly.type
_entity_poly.pdbx_seq_one_letter_code
_entity_poly.pdbx_strand_id
1 'polypeptide(L)'
;MSGSPRSSTSAESLSSGRRSPIGGFDSSAALILEPDVEDTTESHPFDFTSDDETDDDLTEQTDRLLSSSVPPLSSLTVFLYLLSPFLKLGAFLVPDAGLPLRYGIPVLLFFAGLSALTRQIWYMLARYVRRADLEEIVLQTFARDRRKEGTRWLLRQLVRFGVGLLRVLIAALYLRAAVDVLLPLVPATLVIPPRVLLTIILAAVICPICFAPSLGATSVLYASWISVTAYAAWFACTAYAHAKGMLVVNPGSASLGILWEGSSIIAFAFSTSSTIPLYAALKGTIQAAQDRPRRSQSFKLLSVLSIGLAALCIFPLVFFQSPANSPTLPTATLKILTALSNAVALALSLPAVLISSPPLPIPFSIRHATNFPLSRSLLYAIILCLSLLPRSLSGVLSDFLLVLAFLSTYMLPAFIHITLHNFREPLSIIIPPSTPVTAASPFTPEPSSAMSDSRHDELLQRKERTLQRRRLGKRIIWDLGVWLLLVPVSGGGLVWAAGRIVGKF
;
A
#
# COMPACT_ATOMS: atom_id res chain seq x y z
N MET A 1 1.76 -47.06 36.47
CA MET A 1 1.78 -46.66 37.88
C MET A 1 0.89 -45.45 38.03
N SER A 2 -0.23 -45.65 38.71
CA SER A 2 -1.32 -44.69 38.94
C SER A 2 -1.05 -43.84 40.17
N GLY A 3 -1.21 -42.51 40.06
CA GLY A 3 -1.15 -41.58 41.19
C GLY A 3 -2.18 -40.47 41.02
N SER A 4 -3.34 -40.67 41.65
CA SER A 4 -4.45 -39.72 41.83
C SER A 4 -4.11 -38.68 42.94
N PRO A 5 -4.79 -37.52 43.01
CA PRO A 5 -4.34 -36.33 43.71
C PRO A 5 -4.83 -36.26 45.17
N ARG A 6 -4.14 -35.44 45.98
CA ARG A 6 -4.61 -35.00 47.30
C ARG A 6 -5.07 -33.55 47.27
N SER A 7 -6.29 -33.37 47.75
CA SER A 7 -7.00 -32.13 48.07
C SER A 7 -6.90 -31.81 49.56
N SER A 8 -7.38 -30.59 49.91
CA SER A 8 -7.73 -30.07 51.24
C SER A 8 -6.52 -29.69 52.11
N THR A 9 -6.46 -28.58 52.85
CA THR A 9 -7.38 -27.78 53.70
C THR A 9 -6.66 -26.42 53.93
N SER A 10 -7.18 -25.30 54.42
CA SER A 10 -8.32 -24.95 55.27
C SER A 10 -8.43 -23.41 55.31
N ALA A 11 -9.64 -22.92 55.57
CA ALA A 11 -9.96 -21.54 55.90
C ALA A 11 -9.49 -21.16 57.31
N GLU A 12 -9.04 -19.93 57.49
CA GLU A 12 -9.14 -19.20 58.76
C GLU A 12 -9.62 -17.78 58.48
N SER A 13 -10.88 -17.55 58.83
CA SER A 13 -11.44 -16.24 59.13
C SER A 13 -11.09 -15.88 60.56
N LEU A 14 -10.57 -14.68 60.82
CA LEU A 14 -10.95 -13.92 62.02
C LEU A 14 -10.68 -12.43 61.84
N SER A 15 -11.68 -11.69 62.29
CA SER A 15 -11.88 -10.25 62.29
C SER A 15 -10.90 -9.48 63.17
N SER A 16 -10.41 -8.34 62.68
CA SER A 16 -10.22 -7.17 63.55
C SER A 16 -10.57 -5.90 62.77
N GLY A 17 -11.49 -5.12 63.34
CA GLY A 17 -11.92 -3.85 62.78
C GLY A 17 -10.86 -2.78 62.96
N ARG A 18 -10.66 -1.97 61.92
CA ARG A 18 -10.14 -0.62 62.07
C ARG A 18 -10.80 0.32 61.06
N ARG A 19 -11.51 1.26 61.66
CA ARG A 19 -11.98 2.57 61.21
C ARG A 19 -11.35 3.07 59.90
N SER A 20 -12.24 3.59 59.05
CA SER A 20 -11.98 4.43 57.87
C SER A 20 -10.89 5.49 58.09
N PRO A 21 -10.31 5.97 57.00
CA PRO A 21 -10.62 7.35 56.67
C PRO A 21 -11.14 7.50 55.25
N ILE A 22 -12.35 8.06 55.19
CA ILE A 22 -12.84 8.85 54.07
C ILE A 22 -11.98 10.12 54.09
N GLY A 23 -10.94 10.17 53.24
CA GLY A 23 -10.36 11.42 52.73
C GLY A 23 -10.83 11.53 51.28
N GLY A 24 -11.62 12.52 50.92
CA GLY A 24 -11.13 13.89 50.83
C GLY A 24 -10.26 14.02 49.58
N PHE A 25 -10.82 13.70 48.41
CA PHE A 25 -10.17 14.04 47.14
C PHE A 25 -10.33 15.54 46.93
N ASP A 26 -9.40 16.31 47.50
CA ASP A 26 -9.11 17.65 47.00
C ASP A 26 -8.51 17.48 45.60
N SER A 27 -9.34 17.75 44.58
CA SER A 27 -8.89 18.03 43.22
C SER A 27 -8.11 19.35 43.19
N SER A 28 -6.90 19.37 43.75
CA SER A 28 -5.89 20.33 43.32
C SER A 28 -5.38 19.83 41.98
N ALA A 29 -5.80 20.51 40.91
CA ALA A 29 -5.22 20.36 39.58
C ALA A 29 -3.69 20.35 39.70
N ALA A 30 -3.07 19.22 39.37
CA ALA A 30 -1.63 19.12 39.24
C ALA A 30 -1.22 20.03 38.09
N LEU A 31 -0.71 21.20 38.44
CA LEU A 31 -0.14 22.20 37.54
C LEU A 31 1.15 21.59 36.98
N ILE A 32 1.08 21.01 35.79
CA ILE A 32 2.25 20.55 35.06
C ILE A 32 2.94 21.81 34.53
N LEU A 33 4.07 22.17 35.15
CA LEU A 33 4.97 23.21 34.65
C LEU A 33 5.60 22.71 33.35
N GLU A 34 5.04 23.16 32.23
CA GLU A 34 5.68 23.06 30.92
C GLU A 34 6.82 24.09 30.90
N PRO A 35 8.10 23.68 30.78
CA PRO A 35 9.19 24.63 30.67
C PRO A 35 9.05 25.38 29.33
N ASP A 36 8.82 26.68 29.40
CA ASP A 36 8.93 27.60 28.27
C ASP A 36 10.37 27.54 27.73
N VAL A 37 10.60 26.69 26.72
CA VAL A 37 11.85 26.71 25.96
C VAL A 37 11.71 27.86 24.97
N GLU A 38 12.39 28.96 25.29
CA GLU A 38 12.43 30.19 24.52
C GLU A 38 12.63 29.95 23.01
N ASP A 39 11.79 30.68 22.27
CA ASP A 39 11.75 30.88 20.84
C ASP A 39 13.13 30.97 20.18
N THR A 40 13.51 29.91 19.43
CA THR A 40 14.36 30.11 18.25
C THR A 40 13.45 30.30 17.05
N THR A 41 13.15 31.56 16.78
CA THR A 41 12.37 32.07 15.66
C THR A 41 13.12 31.86 14.34
N GLU A 42 12.95 30.69 13.72
CA GLU A 42 13.07 30.53 12.26
C GLU A 42 11.68 30.27 11.68
N SER A 43 10.89 31.34 11.59
CA SER A 43 9.61 31.36 10.89
C SER A 43 9.85 31.20 9.38
N HIS A 44 9.84 29.97 8.87
CA HIS A 44 9.64 29.72 7.44
C HIS A 44 8.16 29.93 7.09
N PRO A 45 7.80 30.94 6.29
CA PRO A 45 6.39 31.31 6.02
C PRO A 45 5.64 30.35 5.07
N PHE A 46 6.14 29.13 4.85
CA PHE A 46 5.55 28.16 3.91
C PHE A 46 5.64 26.71 4.40
N ASP A 47 5.61 26.46 5.71
CA ASP A 47 5.48 25.09 6.20
C ASP A 47 4.00 24.65 6.20
N PHE A 48 3.60 23.91 5.16
CA PHE A 48 2.26 23.36 5.01
C PHE A 48 2.01 22.10 5.87
N THR A 49 2.97 21.69 6.70
CA THR A 49 2.85 20.50 7.55
C THR A 49 2.62 20.86 9.01
N SER A 50 1.34 20.98 9.38
CA SER A 50 0.90 21.18 10.76
C SER A 50 1.17 19.93 11.62
N ASP A 51 2.24 19.99 12.39
CA ASP A 51 2.43 19.24 13.64
C ASP A 51 1.36 19.68 14.65
N ASP A 52 0.60 18.68 15.09
CA ASP A 52 -0.34 18.68 16.21
C ASP A 52 -0.28 17.24 16.79
N GLU A 53 0.88 16.57 16.65
CA GLU A 53 1.15 15.24 17.20
C GLU A 53 1.89 15.47 18.51
N THR A 54 1.20 15.30 19.63
CA THR A 54 1.87 15.20 20.93
C THR A 54 2.72 13.93 20.95
N ASP A 55 3.93 13.99 21.51
CA ASP A 55 4.89 12.89 21.52
C ASP A 55 4.30 11.59 22.13
N ASP A 56 3.35 11.70 23.06
CA ASP A 56 2.64 10.58 23.67
C ASP A 56 1.83 9.72 22.68
N ASP A 57 1.21 10.36 21.67
CA ASP A 57 0.44 9.68 20.62
C ASP A 57 1.37 8.89 19.67
N LEU A 58 2.64 9.29 19.57
CA LEU A 58 3.65 8.60 18.76
C LEU A 58 4.14 7.32 19.44
N THR A 59 4.34 7.34 20.76
CA THR A 59 4.81 6.17 21.53
C THR A 59 3.83 5.00 21.52
N GLU A 60 2.54 5.24 21.77
CA GLU A 60 1.52 4.17 21.65
C GLU A 60 1.40 3.64 20.21
N GLN A 61 1.64 4.51 19.23
CA GLN A 61 1.61 4.14 17.83
C GLN A 61 2.82 3.26 17.48
N THR A 62 4.02 3.56 17.97
CA THR A 62 5.22 2.76 17.70
C THR A 62 5.11 1.35 18.25
N ASP A 63 4.63 1.17 19.48
CA ASP A 63 4.51 -0.17 20.09
C ASP A 63 3.53 -1.06 19.32
N ARG A 64 2.43 -0.49 18.81
CA ARG A 64 1.47 -1.23 17.96
C ARG A 64 2.04 -1.47 16.56
N LEU A 65 2.85 -0.57 16.02
CA LEU A 65 3.50 -0.76 14.71
C LEU A 65 4.62 -1.81 14.75
N LEU A 66 5.28 -2.00 15.90
CA LEU A 66 6.25 -3.08 16.11
C LEU A 66 5.61 -4.48 16.05
N SER A 67 4.29 -4.59 16.22
CA SER A 67 3.56 -5.84 16.02
C SER A 67 3.29 -6.19 14.55
N SER A 68 3.68 -5.33 13.59
CA SER A 68 3.47 -5.59 12.17
C SER A 68 4.29 -6.79 11.69
N SER A 69 3.75 -7.52 10.72
CA SER A 69 4.41 -8.69 10.12
C SER A 69 5.68 -8.38 9.33
N VAL A 70 5.96 -7.10 9.05
CA VAL A 70 7.12 -6.66 8.26
C VAL A 70 8.19 -6.11 9.20
N PRO A 71 9.43 -6.62 9.13
CA PRO A 71 10.53 -6.09 9.93
C PRO A 71 10.82 -4.62 9.58
N PRO A 72 11.46 -3.85 10.47
CA PRO A 72 11.88 -2.50 10.17
C PRO A 72 12.79 -2.46 8.94
N LEU A 73 12.51 -1.53 8.02
CA LEU A 73 13.23 -1.40 6.75
C LEU A 73 13.91 -0.03 6.64
N SER A 74 15.03 0.00 5.91
CA SER A 74 15.72 1.25 5.59
C SER A 74 14.90 2.10 4.62
N SER A 75 15.08 3.42 4.65
CA SER A 75 14.43 4.36 3.71
C SER A 75 14.72 4.01 2.24
N LEU A 76 15.94 3.56 1.93
CA LEU A 76 16.34 3.14 0.59
C LEU A 76 15.58 1.88 0.14
N THR A 77 15.43 0.91 1.06
CA THR A 77 14.68 -0.32 0.80
C THR A 77 13.19 -0.03 0.57
N VAL A 78 12.60 0.83 1.39
CA VAL A 78 11.20 1.27 1.24
C VAL A 78 11.02 1.98 -0.10
N PHE A 79 11.94 2.86 -0.47
CA PHE A 79 11.94 3.52 -1.78
C PHE A 79 11.97 2.51 -2.93
N LEU A 80 12.86 1.53 -2.86
CA LEU A 80 12.98 0.47 -3.86
C LEU A 80 11.65 -0.29 -4.01
N TYR A 81 10.98 -0.65 -2.91
CA TYR A 81 9.69 -1.34 -2.96
C TYR A 81 8.53 -0.45 -3.41
N LEU A 82 8.60 0.87 -3.21
CA LEU A 82 7.63 1.81 -3.76
C LEU A 82 7.82 2.04 -5.27
N LEU A 83 9.05 2.04 -5.75
CA LEU A 83 9.39 2.25 -7.16
C LEU A 83 9.21 0.99 -8.00
N SER A 84 9.68 -0.16 -7.50
CA SER A 84 9.79 -1.41 -8.24
C SER A 84 8.49 -1.83 -8.96
N PRO A 85 7.29 -1.80 -8.34
CA PRO A 85 6.05 -2.19 -8.99
C PRO A 85 5.71 -1.40 -10.26
N PHE A 86 6.09 -0.12 -10.32
CA PHE A 86 5.84 0.72 -11.49
C PHE A 86 6.71 0.36 -12.69
N LEU A 87 7.87 -0.26 -12.46
CA LEU A 87 8.87 -0.60 -13.49
C LEU A 87 8.77 -2.08 -13.92
N LYS A 88 7.58 -2.69 -13.84
CA LYS A 88 7.33 -4.09 -14.21
C LYS A 88 6.48 -4.18 -15.47
N LEU A 89 5.60 -5.19 -15.52
CA LEU A 89 4.77 -5.54 -16.67
C LEU A 89 4.08 -4.34 -17.31
N GLY A 90 3.46 -3.46 -16.51
CA GLY A 90 2.79 -2.27 -17.05
C GLY A 90 3.73 -1.40 -17.90
N ALA A 91 4.93 -1.10 -17.40
CA ALA A 91 5.92 -0.32 -18.14
C ALA A 91 6.40 -1.04 -19.41
N PHE A 92 6.60 -2.37 -19.36
CA PHE A 92 6.99 -3.15 -20.54
C PHE A 92 5.93 -3.16 -21.65
N LEU A 93 4.67 -2.92 -21.32
CA LEU A 93 3.55 -2.90 -22.27
C LEU A 93 3.24 -1.50 -22.81
N VAL A 94 3.77 -0.42 -22.21
CA VAL A 94 3.47 0.96 -22.66
C VAL A 94 3.82 1.21 -24.13
N PRO A 95 4.96 0.75 -24.68
CA PRO A 95 5.27 0.90 -26.11
C PRO A 95 4.22 0.27 -27.04
N ASP A 96 3.57 -0.79 -26.59
CA ASP A 96 2.56 -1.55 -27.35
C ASP A 96 1.13 -1.03 -27.11
N ALA A 97 0.95 0.02 -26.31
CA ALA A 97 -0.39 0.50 -25.93
C ALA A 97 -1.20 1.08 -27.09
N GLY A 98 -0.56 1.48 -28.20
CA GLY A 98 -1.25 1.97 -29.40
C GLY A 98 -1.99 3.31 -29.21
N LEU A 99 -1.74 4.03 -28.12
CA LEU A 99 -2.38 5.33 -27.86
C LEU A 99 -1.72 6.43 -28.68
N PRO A 100 -2.47 7.28 -29.41
CA PRO A 100 -1.87 8.45 -30.05
C PRO A 100 -1.17 9.33 -29.01
N LEU A 101 0.00 9.88 -29.35
CA LEU A 101 0.83 10.68 -28.44
C LEU A 101 0.06 11.82 -27.75
N ARG A 102 -0.90 12.43 -28.46
CA ARG A 102 -1.79 13.49 -27.95
C ARG A 102 -2.57 13.07 -26.69
N TYR A 103 -2.92 11.79 -26.58
CA TYR A 103 -3.61 11.23 -25.42
C TYR A 103 -2.66 10.49 -24.47
N GLY A 104 -1.59 9.88 -24.98
CA GLY A 104 -0.64 9.12 -24.16
C GLY A 104 0.00 9.94 -23.03
N ILE A 105 0.46 11.16 -23.33
CA ILE A 105 1.09 12.05 -22.34
C ILE A 105 0.10 12.47 -21.22
N PRO A 106 -1.08 13.05 -21.52
CA PRO A 106 -2.01 13.44 -20.46
C PRO A 106 -2.52 12.24 -19.68
N VAL A 107 -2.74 11.08 -20.31
CA VAL A 107 -3.14 9.84 -19.62
C VAL A 107 -2.07 9.38 -18.62
N LEU A 108 -0.78 9.43 -19.01
CA LEU A 108 0.33 9.11 -18.13
C LEU A 108 0.39 10.04 -16.92
N LEU A 109 0.33 11.35 -17.14
CA LEU A 109 0.36 12.34 -16.06
C LEU A 109 -0.85 12.22 -15.14
N PHE A 110 -2.03 11.94 -15.72
CA PHE A 110 -3.25 11.72 -14.98
C PHE A 110 -3.16 10.50 -14.06
N PHE A 111 -2.75 9.33 -14.57
CA PHE A 111 -2.62 8.13 -13.73
C PHE A 111 -1.46 8.20 -12.74
N ALA A 112 -0.36 8.90 -13.06
CA ALA A 112 0.69 9.20 -12.09
C ALA A 112 0.14 10.06 -10.93
N GLY A 113 -0.62 11.11 -11.24
CA GLY A 113 -1.29 11.96 -10.26
C GLY A 113 -2.31 11.20 -9.41
N LEU A 114 -3.13 10.33 -10.02
CA LEU A 114 -4.05 9.46 -9.30
C LEU A 114 -3.33 8.49 -8.38
N SER A 115 -2.20 7.92 -8.81
CA SER A 115 -1.38 7.04 -7.96
C SER A 115 -0.77 7.79 -6.76
N ALA A 116 -0.36 9.04 -6.94
CA ALA A 116 0.06 9.90 -5.83
C ALA A 116 -1.08 10.16 -4.85
N LEU A 117 -2.27 10.47 -5.37
CA LEU A 117 -3.47 10.73 -4.58
C LEU A 117 -3.92 9.49 -3.81
N THR A 118 -3.95 8.30 -4.41
CA THR A 118 -4.33 7.06 -3.72
C THR A 118 -3.34 6.68 -2.62
N ARG A 119 -2.03 6.82 -2.86
CA ARG A 119 -1.03 6.59 -1.81
C ARG A 119 -1.17 7.57 -0.66
N GLN A 120 -1.48 8.83 -0.95
CA GLN A 120 -1.73 9.82 0.07
C GLN A 120 -3.02 9.54 0.86
N ILE A 121 -4.09 9.04 0.21
CA ILE A 121 -5.30 8.56 0.90
C ILE A 121 -4.94 7.39 1.82
N TRP A 122 -4.19 6.40 1.34
CA TRP A 122 -3.76 5.27 2.17
C TRP A 122 -2.94 5.72 3.39
N TYR A 123 -2.03 6.67 3.20
CA TYR A 123 -1.28 7.29 4.29
C TYR A 123 -2.20 7.97 5.31
N MET A 124 -3.18 8.77 4.85
CA MET A 124 -4.14 9.45 5.71
C MET A 124 -5.03 8.45 6.47
N LEU A 125 -5.48 7.38 5.81
CA LEU A 125 -6.27 6.30 6.41
C LEU A 125 -5.46 5.56 7.48
N ALA A 126 -4.22 5.19 7.20
CA ALA A 126 -3.35 4.52 8.15
C ALA A 126 -3.10 5.39 9.40
N ARG A 127 -2.91 6.71 9.20
CA ARG A 127 -2.76 7.67 10.29
C ARG A 127 -4.04 7.81 11.11
N TYR A 128 -5.19 7.93 10.45
CA TYR A 128 -6.48 8.10 11.12
C TYR A 128 -6.87 6.87 11.96
N VAL A 129 -6.75 5.67 11.37
CA VAL A 129 -7.09 4.39 12.00
C VAL A 129 -6.02 3.98 13.04
N ARG A 130 -4.83 4.59 12.97
CA ARG A 130 -3.63 4.24 13.74
C ARG A 130 -3.20 2.78 13.56
N ARG A 131 -3.51 2.16 12.42
CA ARG A 131 -3.19 0.76 12.10
C ARG A 131 -2.45 0.63 10.77
N ALA A 132 -1.52 -0.32 10.72
CA ALA A 132 -0.66 -0.58 9.57
C ALA A 132 -1.20 -1.63 8.58
N ASP A 133 -2.20 -2.40 8.99
CA ASP A 133 -2.71 -3.51 8.20
C ASP A 133 -4.03 -3.13 7.51
N LEU A 134 -4.10 -3.44 6.22
CA LEU A 134 -5.32 -3.24 5.41
C LEU A 134 -6.52 -3.98 6.04
N GLU A 135 -6.29 -5.17 6.58
CA GLU A 135 -7.30 -5.95 7.29
C GLU A 135 -7.89 -5.13 8.44
N GLU A 136 -7.05 -4.54 9.28
CA GLU A 136 -7.52 -3.78 10.45
C GLU A 136 -8.24 -2.49 10.05
N ILE A 137 -7.79 -1.82 9.00
CA ILE A 137 -8.47 -0.64 8.45
C ILE A 137 -9.88 -1.00 8.01
N VAL A 138 -10.04 -2.07 7.22
CA VAL A 138 -11.35 -2.55 6.74
C VAL A 138 -12.24 -3.01 7.90
N LEU A 139 -11.67 -3.67 8.91
CA LEU A 139 -12.41 -4.08 10.10
C LEU A 139 -12.89 -2.89 10.91
N GLN A 140 -12.05 -1.87 11.09
CA GLN A 140 -12.45 -0.66 11.79
C GLN A 140 -13.50 0.14 11.02
N THR A 141 -13.50 0.10 9.68
CA THR A 141 -14.48 0.82 8.87
C THR A 141 -15.84 0.14 8.87
N PHE A 142 -15.91 -1.18 8.71
CA PHE A 142 -17.19 -1.90 8.54
C PHE A 142 -17.68 -2.64 9.80
N ALA A 143 -16.80 -2.95 10.76
CA ALA A 143 -17.13 -3.79 11.91
C ALA A 143 -16.44 -3.30 13.21
N ARG A 144 -16.65 -2.01 13.55
CA ARG A 144 -16.13 -1.39 14.79
C ARG A 144 -16.64 -2.09 16.06
N ASP A 145 -17.88 -2.57 16.04
CA ASP A 145 -18.53 -3.10 17.24
C ASP A 145 -17.95 -4.46 17.66
N ARG A 146 -17.60 -4.58 18.94
CA ARG A 146 -17.09 -5.83 19.55
C ARG A 146 -18.09 -7.00 19.46
N ARG A 147 -19.39 -6.72 19.28
CA ARG A 147 -20.44 -7.74 19.17
C ARG A 147 -20.48 -8.45 17.81
N LYS A 148 -19.75 -7.98 16.78
CA LYS A 148 -19.80 -8.51 15.41
C LYS A 148 -18.60 -9.39 15.05
N GLU A 149 -18.17 -10.28 15.95
CA GLU A 149 -16.94 -11.06 15.74
C GLU A 149 -17.02 -11.98 14.49
N GLY A 150 -18.19 -12.55 14.18
CA GLY A 150 -18.39 -13.32 12.95
C GLY A 150 -18.19 -12.49 11.67
N THR A 151 -18.73 -11.27 11.63
CA THR A 151 -18.52 -10.34 10.51
C THR A 151 -17.06 -9.92 10.39
N ARG A 152 -16.37 -9.70 11.52
CA ARG A 152 -14.93 -9.38 11.53
C ARG A 152 -14.10 -10.52 10.97
N TRP A 153 -14.42 -11.76 11.34
CA TRP A 153 -13.75 -12.92 10.77
C TRP A 153 -13.96 -13.00 9.24
N LEU A 154 -15.20 -12.85 8.77
CA LEU A 154 -15.52 -12.90 7.34
C LEU A 154 -14.83 -11.78 6.55
N LEU A 155 -14.86 -10.54 7.04
CA LEU A 155 -14.17 -9.40 6.41
C LEU A 155 -12.66 -9.63 6.33
N ARG A 156 -12.05 -10.19 7.40
CA ARG A 156 -10.63 -10.52 7.41
C ARG A 156 -10.30 -11.56 6.34
N GLN A 157 -11.11 -12.62 6.23
CA GLN A 157 -10.92 -13.63 5.18
C GLN A 157 -11.11 -13.04 3.78
N LEU A 158 -12.09 -12.15 3.59
CA LEU A 158 -12.35 -11.51 2.30
C LEU A 158 -11.17 -10.61 1.87
N VAL A 159 -10.62 -9.79 2.78
CA VAL A 159 -9.45 -8.95 2.50
C VAL A 159 -8.23 -9.82 2.19
N ARG A 160 -7.97 -10.86 3.00
CA ARG A 160 -6.86 -11.80 2.76
C ARG A 160 -6.99 -12.51 1.42
N PHE A 161 -8.19 -12.98 1.10
CA PHE A 161 -8.47 -13.64 -0.17
C PHE A 161 -8.28 -12.68 -1.34
N GLY A 162 -8.84 -11.46 -1.28
CA GLY A 162 -8.70 -10.47 -2.35
C GLY A 162 -7.25 -10.05 -2.59
N VAL A 163 -6.49 -9.76 -1.52
CA VAL A 163 -5.07 -9.42 -1.62
C VAL A 163 -4.25 -10.62 -2.11
N GLY A 164 -4.49 -11.82 -1.56
CA GLY A 164 -3.83 -13.04 -1.98
C GLY A 164 -4.08 -13.37 -3.45
N LEU A 165 -5.33 -13.29 -3.89
CA LEU A 165 -5.74 -13.50 -5.28
C LEU A 165 -5.05 -12.50 -6.21
N LEU A 166 -5.06 -11.21 -5.88
CA LEU A 166 -4.34 -10.19 -6.65
C LEU A 166 -2.85 -10.52 -6.78
N ARG A 167 -2.18 -10.85 -5.67
CA ARG A 167 -0.74 -11.17 -5.65
C ARG A 167 -0.41 -12.42 -6.47
N VAL A 168 -1.21 -13.48 -6.32
CA VAL A 168 -1.05 -14.74 -7.06
C VAL A 168 -1.23 -14.50 -8.56
N LEU A 169 -2.26 -13.75 -8.96
CA LEU A 169 -2.50 -13.42 -10.36
C LEU A 169 -1.38 -12.56 -10.96
N ILE A 170 -0.90 -11.54 -10.24
CA ILE A 170 0.25 -10.72 -10.67
C ILE A 170 1.48 -11.62 -10.86
N ALA A 171 1.80 -12.47 -9.88
CA ALA A 171 2.97 -13.34 -9.95
C ALA A 171 2.87 -14.36 -11.09
N ALA A 172 1.69 -14.96 -11.30
CA ALA A 172 1.44 -15.87 -12.41
C ALA A 172 1.58 -15.17 -13.77
N LEU A 173 1.06 -13.94 -13.89
CA LEU A 173 1.19 -13.16 -15.12
C LEU A 173 2.64 -12.73 -15.37
N TYR A 174 3.40 -12.36 -14.33
CA TYR A 174 4.82 -12.03 -14.46
C TYR A 174 5.65 -13.24 -14.90
N LEU A 175 5.41 -14.42 -14.30
CA LEU A 175 6.08 -15.65 -14.70
C LEU A 175 5.77 -16.01 -16.16
N ARG A 176 4.49 -15.94 -16.54
CA ARG A 176 4.03 -16.21 -17.90
C ARG A 176 4.64 -15.24 -18.91
N ALA A 177 4.60 -13.94 -18.63
CA ALA A 177 5.17 -12.92 -19.50
C ALA A 177 6.70 -13.08 -19.65
N ALA A 178 7.42 -13.43 -18.57
CA ALA A 178 8.85 -13.75 -18.65
C ALA A 178 9.12 -14.95 -19.59
N VAL A 179 8.30 -16.01 -19.50
CA VAL A 179 8.41 -17.20 -20.36
C VAL A 179 8.07 -16.85 -21.81
N ASP A 180 7.00 -16.09 -22.05
CA ASP A 180 6.54 -15.75 -23.40
C ASP A 180 7.55 -14.88 -24.16
N VAL A 181 8.32 -14.05 -23.44
CA VAL A 181 9.42 -13.27 -23.99
C VAL A 181 10.66 -14.13 -24.32
N LEU A 182 10.92 -15.20 -23.56
CA LEU A 182 12.03 -16.12 -23.81
C LEU A 182 11.71 -17.19 -24.87
N LEU A 183 10.43 -17.52 -25.05
CA LEU A 183 9.96 -18.58 -25.94
C LEU A 183 10.53 -18.48 -27.37
N PRO A 184 10.61 -17.29 -28.02
CA PRO A 184 11.16 -17.16 -29.37
C PRO A 184 12.68 -17.41 -29.48
N LEU A 185 13.39 -17.56 -28.36
CA LEU A 185 14.82 -17.87 -28.32
C LEU A 185 15.09 -19.38 -28.22
N VAL A 186 14.07 -20.18 -27.92
CA VAL A 186 14.20 -21.62 -27.73
C VAL A 186 13.88 -22.35 -29.04
N PRO A 187 14.71 -23.31 -29.49
CA PRO A 187 14.45 -24.07 -30.70
C PRO A 187 13.16 -24.89 -30.58
N ALA A 188 12.37 -24.94 -31.66
CA ALA A 188 11.09 -25.65 -31.70
C ALA A 188 11.23 -27.20 -31.72
N THR A 189 12.44 -27.73 -31.87
CA THR A 189 12.74 -29.16 -32.06
C THR A 189 12.82 -29.98 -30.77
N LEU A 190 12.39 -29.43 -29.62
CA LEU A 190 12.45 -30.11 -28.34
C LEU A 190 11.29 -31.11 -28.15
N VAL A 191 11.58 -32.23 -27.48
CA VAL A 191 10.59 -33.29 -27.15
C VAL A 191 9.52 -32.80 -26.17
N ILE A 192 9.91 -31.95 -25.22
CA ILE A 192 9.01 -31.34 -24.23
C ILE A 192 8.55 -29.99 -24.76
N PRO A 193 7.25 -29.62 -24.61
CA PRO A 193 6.77 -28.30 -24.99
C PRO A 193 7.66 -27.19 -24.38
N PRO A 194 8.30 -26.32 -25.19
CA PRO A 194 9.34 -25.41 -24.72
C PRO A 194 8.84 -24.44 -23.64
N ARG A 195 7.55 -24.11 -23.68
CA ARG A 195 6.88 -23.32 -22.64
C ARG A 195 6.94 -23.99 -21.27
N VAL A 196 6.60 -25.27 -21.17
CA VAL A 196 6.58 -26.02 -19.90
C VAL A 196 8.01 -26.11 -19.36
N LEU A 197 8.96 -26.42 -20.23
CA LEU A 197 10.38 -26.50 -19.87
C LEU A 197 10.90 -25.16 -19.31
N LEU A 198 10.68 -24.05 -20.03
CA LEU A 198 11.09 -22.72 -19.59
C LEU A 198 10.44 -22.32 -18.27
N THR A 199 9.14 -22.56 -18.09
CA THR A 199 8.45 -22.26 -16.84
C THR A 199 9.07 -23.03 -15.68
N ILE A 200 9.36 -24.33 -15.84
CA ILE A 200 9.96 -25.16 -14.78
C ILE A 200 11.38 -24.68 -14.46
N ILE A 201 12.21 -24.39 -15.47
CA ILE A 201 13.58 -23.89 -15.27
C ILE A 201 13.54 -22.57 -14.51
N LEU A 202 12.73 -21.61 -14.98
CA LEU A 202 12.64 -20.28 -14.36
C LEU A 202 12.09 -20.36 -12.94
N ALA A 203 11.09 -21.22 -12.72
CA ALA A 203 10.59 -21.52 -11.39
C ALA A 203 11.70 -22.07 -10.49
N ALA A 204 12.40 -23.13 -10.91
CA ALA A 204 13.49 -23.74 -10.13
C ALA A 204 14.57 -22.72 -9.73
N VAL A 205 14.94 -21.79 -10.62
CA VAL A 205 15.91 -20.72 -10.36
C VAL A 205 15.42 -19.72 -9.31
N ILE A 206 14.13 -19.33 -9.35
CA ILE A 206 13.56 -18.32 -8.45
C ILE A 206 13.18 -18.91 -7.08
N CYS A 207 12.86 -20.22 -7.05
CA CYS A 207 12.44 -20.98 -5.87
C CYS A 207 13.22 -20.63 -4.59
N PRO A 208 14.56 -20.71 -4.52
CA PRO A 208 15.30 -20.43 -3.28
C PRO A 208 15.10 -19.00 -2.75
N ILE A 209 14.86 -18.02 -3.63
CA ILE A 209 14.63 -16.62 -3.25
C ILE A 209 13.19 -16.43 -2.74
N CYS A 210 12.22 -17.12 -3.33
CA CYS A 210 10.81 -17.10 -2.93
C CYS A 210 10.56 -17.63 -1.50
N PHE A 211 11.43 -18.50 -0.99
CA PHE A 211 11.31 -19.07 0.35
C PHE A 211 12.00 -18.25 1.46
N ALA A 212 12.50 -17.05 1.15
CA ALA A 212 13.08 -16.16 2.15
C ALA A 212 12.06 -15.81 3.27
N PRO A 213 12.51 -15.66 4.54
CA PRO A 213 11.60 -15.51 5.68
C PRO A 213 10.81 -14.19 5.64
N SER A 214 11.44 -13.10 5.18
CA SER A 214 10.88 -11.75 5.21
C SER A 214 11.31 -10.93 3.99
N LEU A 215 10.64 -9.78 3.77
CA LEU A 215 11.02 -8.80 2.75
C LEU A 215 12.39 -8.16 3.04
N GLY A 216 12.83 -8.15 4.31
CA GLY A 216 14.14 -7.61 4.69
C GLY A 216 15.32 -8.55 4.38
N ALA A 217 15.06 -9.77 3.88
CA ALA A 217 16.12 -10.71 3.55
C ALA A 217 17.01 -10.17 2.42
N THR A 218 18.33 -10.29 2.58
CA THR A 218 19.33 -9.80 1.62
C THR A 218 19.10 -10.35 0.21
N SER A 219 18.74 -11.63 0.08
CA SER A 219 18.43 -12.26 -1.21
C SER A 219 17.28 -11.57 -1.95
N VAL A 220 16.22 -11.17 -1.23
CA VAL A 220 15.04 -10.48 -1.80
C VAL A 220 15.40 -9.05 -2.17
N LEU A 221 16.24 -8.39 -1.36
CA LEU A 221 16.75 -7.05 -1.64
C LEU A 221 17.60 -7.03 -2.91
N TYR A 222 18.57 -7.94 -3.02
CA TYR A 222 19.40 -8.07 -4.23
C TYR A 222 18.55 -8.43 -5.45
N ALA A 223 17.60 -9.36 -5.32
CA ALA A 223 16.69 -9.70 -6.41
C ALA A 223 15.87 -8.47 -6.87
N SER A 224 15.40 -7.64 -5.93
CA SER A 224 14.65 -6.42 -6.25
C SER A 224 15.52 -5.38 -6.95
N TRP A 225 16.77 -5.20 -6.52
CA TRP A 225 17.74 -4.33 -7.20
C TRP A 225 18.08 -4.83 -8.60
N ILE A 226 18.41 -6.11 -8.75
CA ILE A 226 18.70 -6.73 -10.05
C ILE A 226 17.49 -6.61 -10.98
N SER A 227 16.27 -6.74 -10.44
CA SER A 227 15.04 -6.55 -11.20
C SER A 227 14.90 -5.11 -11.73
N VAL A 228 15.30 -4.10 -10.97
CA VAL A 228 15.29 -2.68 -11.41
C VAL A 228 16.43 -2.40 -12.40
N THR A 229 17.63 -2.95 -12.18
CA THR A 229 18.74 -2.78 -13.14
C THR A 229 18.45 -3.51 -14.46
N ALA A 230 17.80 -4.67 -14.41
CA ALA A 230 17.33 -5.38 -15.59
C ALA A 230 16.27 -4.57 -16.36
N TYR A 231 15.36 -3.87 -15.67
CA TYR A 231 14.47 -2.90 -16.32
C TYR A 231 15.25 -1.78 -17.00
N ALA A 232 16.27 -1.20 -16.36
CA ALA A 232 17.09 -0.15 -16.96
C ALA A 232 17.86 -0.64 -18.20
N ALA A 233 18.39 -1.87 -18.16
CA ALA A 233 19.04 -2.52 -19.29
C ALA A 233 18.05 -2.76 -20.44
N TRP A 234 16.85 -3.26 -20.13
CA TRP A 234 15.78 -3.41 -21.11
C TRP A 234 15.42 -2.06 -21.74
N PHE A 235 15.22 -1.02 -20.92
CA PHE A 235 14.88 0.32 -21.37
C PHE A 235 15.94 0.87 -22.33
N ALA A 236 17.23 0.73 -22.01
CA ALA A 236 18.33 1.14 -22.88
C ALA A 236 18.34 0.38 -24.22
N CYS A 237 18.08 -0.94 -24.19
CA CYS A 237 17.98 -1.74 -25.41
C CYS A 237 16.79 -1.32 -26.28
N THR A 238 15.62 -1.08 -25.65
CA THR A 238 14.40 -0.62 -26.33
C THR A 238 14.60 0.77 -26.93
N ALA A 239 15.22 1.69 -26.20
CA ALA A 239 15.56 3.02 -26.71
C ALA A 239 16.51 2.96 -27.90
N TYR A 240 17.53 2.11 -27.84
CA TYR A 240 18.45 1.86 -28.96
C TYR A 240 17.73 1.24 -30.17
N ALA A 241 16.88 0.24 -29.93
CA ALA A 241 16.08 -0.40 -30.97
C ALA A 241 15.14 0.61 -31.66
N HIS A 242 14.48 1.45 -30.87
CA HIS A 242 13.62 2.53 -31.38
C HIS A 242 14.42 3.54 -32.22
N ALA A 243 15.57 4.00 -31.73
CA ALA A 243 16.43 4.94 -32.47
C ALA A 243 16.94 4.37 -33.81
N LYS A 244 16.99 3.05 -33.95
CA LYS A 244 17.38 2.37 -35.19
C LYS A 244 16.22 1.86 -36.04
N GLY A 245 14.97 2.08 -35.62
CA GLY A 245 13.80 1.54 -36.34
C GLY A 245 13.75 0.00 -36.35
N MET A 246 14.27 -0.63 -35.29
CA MET A 246 14.32 -2.08 -35.07
C MET A 246 13.36 -2.53 -33.96
N LEU A 247 12.40 -1.69 -33.56
CA LEU A 247 11.48 -2.02 -32.47
C LEU A 247 10.55 -3.16 -32.91
N VAL A 248 10.47 -4.20 -32.09
CA VAL A 248 9.59 -5.36 -32.32
C VAL A 248 8.53 -5.39 -31.23
N VAL A 249 7.29 -5.62 -31.65
CA VAL A 249 6.14 -5.78 -30.75
C VAL A 249 6.42 -6.91 -29.76
N ASN A 250 6.13 -6.67 -28.47
CA ASN A 250 6.38 -7.67 -27.44
C ASN A 250 5.48 -8.90 -27.65
N PRO A 251 6.02 -10.12 -27.79
CA PRO A 251 5.21 -11.33 -27.99
C PRO A 251 4.27 -11.62 -26.81
N GLY A 252 4.58 -11.08 -25.62
CA GLY A 252 3.74 -11.23 -24.43
C GLY A 252 2.38 -10.52 -24.54
N SER A 253 2.27 -9.46 -25.34
CA SER A 253 1.02 -8.69 -25.51
C SER A 253 -0.08 -9.54 -26.14
N ALA A 254 0.27 -10.45 -27.05
CA ALA A 254 -0.67 -11.36 -27.71
C ALA A 254 -1.32 -12.39 -26.77
N SER A 255 -0.82 -12.53 -25.53
CA SER A 255 -1.37 -13.44 -24.52
C SER A 255 -2.34 -12.78 -23.53
N LEU A 256 -2.43 -11.44 -23.59
CA LEU A 256 -3.26 -10.62 -22.73
C LEU A 256 -4.71 -10.60 -23.23
N GLY A 257 -5.62 -10.26 -22.33
CA GLY A 257 -7.04 -10.14 -22.62
C GLY A 257 -7.41 -8.83 -23.31
N ILE A 258 -8.70 -8.68 -23.59
CA ILE A 258 -9.26 -7.60 -24.40
C ILE A 258 -9.20 -6.23 -23.70
N LEU A 259 -8.99 -6.20 -22.39
CA LEU A 259 -8.93 -4.96 -21.63
C LEU A 259 -7.53 -4.35 -21.63
N TRP A 260 -6.50 -5.04 -22.16
CA TRP A 260 -5.11 -4.58 -22.17
C TRP A 260 -4.78 -3.73 -23.40
N GLU A 261 -5.50 -2.62 -23.54
CA GLU A 261 -5.32 -1.70 -24.66
C GLU A 261 -5.28 -0.24 -24.18
N GLY A 262 -4.38 0.53 -24.76
CA GLY A 262 -4.30 1.97 -24.56
C GLY A 262 -4.16 2.42 -23.12
N SER A 263 -5.19 3.12 -22.61
CA SER A 263 -5.10 3.82 -21.32
C SER A 263 -5.08 2.86 -20.14
N SER A 264 -5.64 1.65 -20.28
CA SER A 264 -5.65 0.64 -19.22
C SER A 264 -4.25 0.09 -18.92
N ILE A 265 -3.37 -0.01 -19.93
CA ILE A 265 -1.96 -0.40 -19.75
C ILE A 265 -1.23 0.64 -18.92
N ILE A 266 -1.39 1.93 -19.26
CA ILE A 266 -0.76 3.04 -18.52
C ILE A 266 -1.31 3.08 -17.09
N ALA A 267 -2.62 2.93 -16.91
CA ALA A 267 -3.25 2.88 -15.60
C ALA A 267 -2.79 1.69 -14.76
N PHE A 268 -2.58 0.52 -15.38
CA PHE A 268 -2.00 -0.65 -14.73
C PHE A 268 -0.53 -0.42 -14.36
N ALA A 269 0.25 0.29 -15.20
CA ALA A 269 1.62 0.67 -14.89
C ALA A 269 1.71 1.52 -13.62
N PHE A 270 0.70 2.35 -13.33
CA PHE A 270 0.59 3.12 -12.09
C PHE A 270 -0.28 2.48 -11.00
N SER A 271 -0.76 1.24 -11.23
CA SER A 271 -1.49 0.48 -10.24
C SER A 271 -0.54 -0.07 -9.19
N THR A 272 -0.82 0.22 -7.91
CA THR A 272 0.00 -0.30 -6.82
C THR A 272 -0.89 -0.82 -5.71
N SER A 273 -0.55 -2.03 -5.24
CA SER A 273 -1.14 -2.59 -4.03
C SER A 273 -0.91 -1.69 -2.81
N SER A 274 -1.70 -1.88 -1.75
CA SER A 274 -1.54 -1.18 -0.46
C SER A 274 -0.08 -1.01 -0.03
N THR A 275 0.35 0.24 0.13
CA THR A 275 1.71 0.64 0.54
C THR A 275 1.84 0.81 2.05
N ILE A 276 0.77 0.55 2.80
CA ILE A 276 0.70 0.76 4.25
C ILE A 276 1.73 -0.09 5.02
N PRO A 277 1.97 -1.38 4.67
CA PRO A 277 2.99 -2.16 5.37
C PRO A 277 4.41 -1.57 5.21
N LEU A 278 4.70 -0.91 4.08
CA LEU A 278 5.99 -0.24 3.86
C LEU A 278 6.13 1.03 4.70
N TYR A 279 5.02 1.75 4.93
CA TYR A 279 4.98 2.89 5.85
C TYR A 279 5.25 2.43 7.29
N ALA A 280 4.61 1.34 7.72
CA ALA A 280 4.82 0.78 9.05
C ALA A 280 6.27 0.30 9.25
N ALA A 281 6.83 -0.39 8.26
CA ALA A 281 8.21 -0.84 8.26
C ALA A 281 9.22 0.33 8.34
N LEU A 282 8.92 1.47 7.72
CA LEU A 282 9.77 2.67 7.83
C LEU A 282 9.72 3.27 9.24
N LYS A 283 8.54 3.30 9.87
CA LYS A 283 8.35 3.80 11.24
C LYS A 283 9.01 2.90 12.29
N GLY A 284 8.97 1.57 12.11
CA GLY A 284 9.57 0.62 13.04
C GLY A 284 11.10 0.72 13.19
N THR A 285 11.79 1.41 12.29
CA THR A 285 13.26 1.60 12.34
C THR A 285 13.70 2.61 13.40
N ILE A 286 12.75 3.31 14.05
CA ILE A 286 13.05 4.26 15.13
C ILE A 286 13.41 3.45 16.38
N GLN A 287 14.70 3.41 16.72
CA GLN A 287 15.14 2.92 18.04
C GLN A 287 14.72 3.93 19.10
N ALA A 288 14.21 3.43 20.24
CA ALA A 288 13.70 4.19 21.37
C ALA A 288 14.74 5.11 22.09
N ALA A 289 15.94 5.28 21.53
CA ALA A 289 17.05 6.02 22.14
C ALA A 289 17.41 7.32 21.40
N GLN A 290 16.62 7.77 20.43
CA GLN A 290 16.84 9.06 19.77
C GLN A 290 15.65 10.00 19.98
N ASP A 291 15.88 11.06 20.76
CA ASP A 291 14.89 12.01 21.26
C ASP A 291 14.24 12.93 20.20
N ARG A 292 14.45 12.72 18.88
CA ARG A 292 13.81 13.57 17.85
C ARG A 292 13.39 12.80 16.57
N PRO A 293 12.07 12.61 16.32
CA PRO A 293 11.58 11.87 15.16
C PRO A 293 11.50 12.73 13.88
N ARG A 294 12.62 12.96 13.17
CA ARG A 294 12.64 13.69 11.87
C ARG A 294 12.09 12.92 10.66
N ARG A 295 11.47 11.74 10.83
CA ARG A 295 11.34 10.73 9.75
C ARG A 295 9.94 10.54 9.13
N SER A 296 8.87 11.10 9.71
CA SER A 296 7.52 10.98 9.13
C SER A 296 7.37 11.71 7.78
N GLN A 297 8.05 12.86 7.63
CA GLN A 297 8.16 13.60 6.37
C GLN A 297 8.83 12.79 5.26
N SER A 298 9.68 11.82 5.63
CA SER A 298 10.40 10.98 4.67
C SER A 298 9.46 10.08 3.86
N PHE A 299 8.36 9.55 4.41
CA PHE A 299 7.53 8.62 3.63
C PHE A 299 6.80 9.32 2.47
N LYS A 300 6.24 10.52 2.72
CA LYS A 300 5.58 11.32 1.68
C LYS A 300 6.56 11.69 0.58
N LEU A 301 7.75 12.15 0.96
CA LEU A 301 8.81 12.49 0.02
C LEU A 301 9.24 11.26 -0.80
N LEU A 302 9.47 10.12 -0.16
CA LEU A 302 9.83 8.86 -0.84
C LEU A 302 8.72 8.39 -1.80
N SER A 303 7.45 8.54 -1.41
CA SER A 303 6.31 8.20 -2.26
C SER A 303 6.27 9.08 -3.51
N VAL A 304 6.33 10.41 -3.34
CA VAL A 304 6.33 11.37 -4.46
C VAL A 304 7.54 11.15 -5.36
N LEU A 305 8.73 10.96 -4.78
CA LEU A 305 9.96 10.70 -5.54
C LEU A 305 9.85 9.39 -6.33
N SER A 306 9.28 8.34 -5.75
CA SER A 306 9.13 7.06 -6.45
C SER A 306 8.15 7.14 -7.63
N ILE A 307 7.05 7.89 -7.49
CA ILE A 307 6.08 8.10 -8.57
C ILE A 307 6.67 9.02 -9.64
N GLY A 308 7.35 10.10 -9.24
CA GLY A 308 8.00 11.02 -10.16
C GLY A 308 9.09 10.33 -10.97
N LEU A 309 9.93 9.52 -10.33
CA LEU A 309 10.95 8.72 -11.02
C LEU A 309 10.33 7.66 -11.94
N ALA A 310 9.27 6.97 -11.49
CA ALA A 310 8.54 6.05 -12.35
C ALA A 310 7.94 6.74 -13.58
N ALA A 311 7.29 7.88 -13.40
CA ALA A 311 6.74 8.68 -14.50
C ALA A 311 7.84 9.14 -15.46
N LEU A 312 9.00 9.56 -14.95
CA LEU A 312 10.16 9.94 -15.77
C LEU A 312 10.72 8.75 -16.56
N CYS A 313 10.75 7.56 -15.97
CA CYS A 313 11.20 6.34 -16.66
C CYS A 313 10.19 5.82 -17.70
N ILE A 314 8.89 6.00 -17.47
CA ILE A 314 7.82 5.53 -18.38
C ILE A 314 7.55 6.55 -19.48
N PHE A 315 7.77 7.84 -19.23
CA PHE A 315 7.48 8.92 -20.18
C PHE A 315 8.10 8.71 -21.57
N PRO A 316 9.40 8.38 -21.73
CA PRO A 316 9.98 8.09 -23.04
C PRO A 316 9.32 6.91 -23.76
N LEU A 317 8.81 5.92 -23.03
CA LEU A 317 8.15 4.75 -23.62
C LEU A 317 6.86 5.10 -24.37
N VAL A 318 6.19 6.20 -23.98
CA VAL A 318 4.99 6.70 -24.68
C VAL A 318 5.34 7.18 -26.09
N PHE A 319 6.59 7.61 -26.32
CA PHE A 319 7.09 8.01 -27.64
C PHE A 319 7.59 6.81 -28.46
N PHE A 320 7.91 5.67 -27.81
CA PHE A 320 8.44 4.47 -28.47
C PHE A 320 7.35 3.63 -29.12
N GLN A 321 6.42 4.27 -29.81
CA GLN A 321 5.36 3.56 -30.53
C GLN A 321 5.97 2.92 -31.77
N SER A 322 5.69 1.63 -31.98
CA SER A 322 6.21 0.90 -33.14
C SER A 322 5.78 1.61 -34.43
N PRO A 323 6.71 2.15 -35.24
CA PRO A 323 6.34 2.84 -36.47
C PRO A 323 5.73 1.86 -37.47
N ALA A 324 4.80 2.35 -38.31
CA ALA A 324 4.16 1.57 -39.38
C ALA A 324 5.08 1.25 -40.57
N ASN A 325 6.32 1.77 -40.56
CA ASN A 325 7.29 1.59 -41.64
C ASN A 325 8.06 0.27 -41.49
N SER A 326 8.46 -0.31 -42.62
CA SER A 326 9.13 -1.60 -42.75
C SER A 326 10.22 -1.81 -41.69
N PRO A 327 9.98 -2.62 -40.64
CA PRO A 327 10.91 -2.75 -39.54
C PRO A 327 12.20 -3.38 -40.05
N THR A 328 13.32 -2.75 -39.74
CA THR A 328 14.62 -3.40 -39.93
C THR A 328 14.71 -4.55 -38.93
N LEU A 329 15.13 -5.74 -39.40
CA LEU A 329 15.23 -6.91 -38.54
C LEU A 329 16.25 -6.63 -37.41
N PRO A 330 15.86 -6.78 -36.13
CA PRO A 330 16.78 -6.55 -35.03
C PRO A 330 17.94 -7.55 -35.07
N THR A 331 19.14 -7.09 -34.72
CA THR A 331 20.29 -7.98 -34.53
C THR A 331 19.96 -9.03 -33.47
N ALA A 332 20.39 -10.28 -33.70
CA ALA A 332 20.13 -11.39 -32.79
C ALA A 332 20.57 -11.09 -31.34
N THR A 333 21.71 -10.41 -31.17
CA THR A 333 22.23 -9.99 -29.86
C THR A 333 21.29 -9.06 -29.11
N LEU A 334 20.73 -8.05 -29.81
CA LEU A 334 19.79 -7.09 -29.23
C LEU A 334 18.48 -7.77 -28.83
N LYS A 335 17.97 -8.69 -29.67
CA LYS A 335 16.77 -9.48 -29.38
C LYS A 335 16.97 -10.32 -28.12
N ILE A 336 18.09 -11.03 -28.01
CA ILE A 336 18.41 -11.87 -26.84
C ILE A 336 18.54 -11.01 -25.58
N LEU A 337 19.28 -9.89 -25.65
CA LEU A 337 19.51 -9.03 -24.49
C LEU A 337 18.22 -8.36 -24.00
N THR A 338 17.36 -7.90 -24.91
CA THR A 338 16.06 -7.31 -24.59
C THR A 338 15.14 -8.35 -23.95
N ALA A 339 15.11 -9.57 -24.49
CA ALA A 339 14.28 -10.64 -23.97
C ALA A 339 14.74 -11.12 -22.60
N LEU A 340 16.05 -11.32 -22.42
CA LEU A 340 16.64 -11.75 -21.16
C LEU A 340 16.47 -10.70 -20.06
N SER A 341 16.71 -9.42 -20.35
CA SER A 341 16.55 -8.34 -19.38
C SER A 341 15.10 -8.18 -18.93
N ASN A 342 14.14 -8.26 -19.86
CA ASN A 342 12.71 -8.28 -19.52
C ASN A 342 12.34 -9.50 -18.64
N ALA A 343 12.75 -10.69 -19.06
CA ALA A 343 12.45 -11.91 -18.31
C ALA A 343 13.06 -11.90 -16.90
N VAL A 344 14.30 -11.46 -16.75
CA VAL A 344 14.97 -11.31 -15.45
C VAL A 344 14.27 -10.26 -14.58
N ALA A 345 13.87 -9.12 -15.16
CA ALA A 345 13.15 -8.07 -14.44
C ALA A 345 11.82 -8.59 -13.87
N LEU A 346 11.04 -9.31 -14.66
CA LEU A 346 9.76 -9.89 -14.22
C LEU A 346 9.98 -11.06 -13.24
N ALA A 347 10.85 -12.00 -13.56
CA ALA A 347 11.17 -13.17 -12.75
C ALA A 347 11.62 -12.81 -11.32
N LEU A 348 12.56 -11.88 -11.20
CA LEU A 348 13.12 -11.49 -9.89
C LEU A 348 12.19 -10.59 -9.07
N SER A 349 11.04 -10.19 -9.62
CA SER A 349 10.01 -9.48 -8.87
C SER A 349 9.04 -10.43 -8.14
N LEU A 350 8.98 -11.71 -8.52
CA LEU A 350 8.13 -12.72 -7.90
C LEU A 350 8.37 -12.90 -6.39
N PRO A 351 9.62 -12.96 -5.87
CA PRO A 351 9.85 -13.16 -4.44
C PRO A 351 9.20 -12.07 -3.59
N ALA A 352 9.32 -10.80 -3.97
CA ALA A 352 8.69 -9.70 -3.23
C ALA A 352 7.15 -9.82 -3.23
N VAL A 353 6.56 -10.18 -4.38
CA VAL A 353 5.11 -10.38 -4.51
C VAL A 353 4.63 -11.56 -3.65
N LEU A 354 5.34 -12.70 -3.68
CA LEU A 354 4.98 -13.90 -2.93
C LEU A 354 5.16 -13.71 -1.42
N ILE A 355 6.25 -13.10 -0.97
CA ILE A 355 6.50 -12.89 0.47
C ILE A 355 5.49 -11.91 1.07
N SER A 356 5.04 -10.92 0.28
CA SER A 356 3.98 -9.99 0.69
C SER A 356 2.55 -10.55 0.59
N SER A 357 2.39 -11.80 0.13
CA SER A 357 1.08 -12.43 0.04
C SER A 357 0.63 -12.94 1.42
N PRO A 358 -0.65 -12.76 1.80
CA PRO A 358 -1.16 -13.30 3.05
C PRO A 358 -1.09 -14.83 3.01
N PRO A 359 -0.67 -15.49 4.11
CA PRO A 359 -0.62 -16.95 4.15
C PRO A 359 -2.02 -17.53 4.03
N LEU A 360 -2.13 -18.65 3.30
CA LEU A 360 -3.37 -19.41 3.20
C LEU A 360 -3.84 -19.88 4.59
N PRO A 361 -5.15 -19.89 4.86
CA PRO A 361 -5.69 -20.40 6.11
C PRO A 361 -5.49 -21.92 6.16
N ILE A 362 -4.45 -22.37 6.86
CA ILE A 362 -4.15 -23.79 7.08
C ILE A 362 -4.59 -24.16 8.51
N PRO A 363 -5.31 -25.28 8.72
CA PRO A 363 -5.63 -25.79 10.04
C PRO A 363 -4.37 -25.97 10.91
N PHE A 364 -4.46 -25.60 12.20
CA PHE A 364 -3.34 -25.68 13.14
C PHE A 364 -2.73 -27.09 13.23
N SER A 365 -3.54 -28.14 13.12
CA SER A 365 -3.08 -29.53 13.16
C SER A 365 -2.06 -29.86 12.07
N ILE A 366 -2.27 -29.35 10.85
CA ILE A 366 -1.36 -29.58 9.71
C ILE A 366 -0.09 -28.74 9.91
N ARG A 367 -0.23 -27.51 10.41
CA ARG A 367 0.91 -26.62 10.65
C ARG A 367 1.88 -27.19 11.70
N HIS A 368 1.39 -27.87 12.73
CA HIS A 368 2.25 -28.50 13.73
C HIS A 368 2.92 -29.78 13.26
N ALA A 369 2.34 -30.48 12.27
CA ALA A 369 2.90 -31.73 11.76
C ALA A 369 4.13 -31.52 10.85
N THR A 370 4.31 -30.31 10.28
CA THR A 370 5.37 -30.05 9.31
C THR A 370 6.13 -28.77 9.60
N ASN A 371 7.46 -28.84 9.66
CA ASN A 371 8.34 -27.65 9.73
C ASN A 371 8.48 -26.90 8.39
N PHE A 372 7.82 -27.41 7.33
CA PHE A 372 7.90 -26.87 5.98
C PHE A 372 6.87 -25.73 5.78
N PRO A 373 7.22 -24.60 5.12
CA PRO A 373 6.29 -23.50 4.86
C PRO A 373 5.25 -23.88 3.79
N LEU A 374 4.28 -24.72 4.18
CA LEU A 374 3.29 -25.33 3.30
C LEU A 374 2.44 -24.28 2.57
N SER A 375 2.03 -23.20 3.24
CA SER A 375 1.23 -22.13 2.62
C SER A 375 1.96 -21.46 1.45
N ARG A 376 3.22 -21.09 1.63
CA ARG A 376 4.04 -20.47 0.58
C ARG A 376 4.30 -21.43 -0.57
N SER A 377 4.54 -22.69 -0.26
CA SER A 377 4.78 -23.74 -1.26
C SER A 377 3.53 -24.01 -2.11
N LEU A 378 2.36 -24.03 -1.47
CA LEU A 378 1.08 -24.18 -2.16
C LEU A 378 0.78 -22.97 -3.04
N LEU A 379 0.99 -21.74 -2.53
CA LEU A 379 0.86 -20.52 -3.34
C LEU A 379 1.81 -20.53 -4.55
N TYR A 380 3.05 -20.96 -4.34
CA TYR A 380 4.05 -21.09 -5.40
C TYR A 380 3.63 -22.12 -6.46
N ALA A 381 3.10 -23.27 -6.02
CA ALA A 381 2.55 -24.28 -6.93
C ALA A 381 1.33 -23.76 -7.71
N ILE A 382 0.42 -23.00 -7.06
CA ILE A 382 -0.70 -22.35 -7.75
C ILE A 382 -0.19 -21.37 -8.82
N ILE A 383 0.80 -20.54 -8.50
CA ILE A 383 1.42 -19.60 -9.46
C ILE A 383 1.97 -20.37 -10.68
N LEU A 384 2.66 -21.48 -10.43
CA LEU A 384 3.19 -22.34 -11.49
C LEU A 384 2.07 -22.90 -12.37
N CYS A 385 1.03 -23.49 -11.77
CA CYS A 385 -0.12 -24.03 -12.49
C CYS A 385 -0.86 -22.95 -13.30
N LEU A 386 -1.11 -21.78 -12.72
CA LEU A 386 -1.78 -20.66 -13.39
C LEU A 386 -0.94 -20.12 -14.56
N SER A 387 0.39 -20.08 -14.43
CA SER A 387 1.28 -19.62 -15.50
C SER A 387 1.25 -20.54 -16.74
N LEU A 388 0.90 -21.82 -16.55
CA LEU A 388 0.82 -22.84 -17.61
C LEU A 388 -0.54 -22.91 -18.30
N LEU A 389 -1.54 -22.11 -17.87
CA LEU A 389 -2.88 -22.14 -18.47
C LEU A 389 -2.87 -21.83 -19.98
N PRO A 390 -3.84 -22.36 -20.74
CA PRO A 390 -4.00 -22.03 -22.16
C PRO A 390 -4.24 -20.53 -22.37
N ARG A 391 -3.97 -20.02 -23.58
CA ARG A 391 -4.04 -18.59 -23.91
C ARG A 391 -5.43 -17.98 -23.69
N SER A 392 -6.49 -18.74 -23.97
CA SER A 392 -7.87 -18.29 -23.74
C SER A 392 -8.14 -17.97 -22.27
N LEU A 393 -7.79 -18.89 -21.37
CA LEU A 393 -7.98 -18.70 -19.93
C LEU A 393 -7.04 -17.64 -19.37
N SER A 394 -5.80 -17.53 -19.87
CA SER A 394 -4.88 -16.49 -19.41
C SER A 394 -5.35 -15.09 -19.78
N GLY A 395 -5.96 -14.92 -20.97
CA GLY A 395 -6.56 -13.65 -21.37
C GLY A 395 -7.61 -13.20 -20.37
N VAL A 396 -8.57 -14.08 -20.05
CA VAL A 396 -9.64 -13.81 -19.07
C VAL A 396 -9.06 -13.51 -17.68
N LEU A 397 -8.08 -14.29 -17.22
CA LEU A 397 -7.43 -14.05 -15.93
C LEU A 397 -6.65 -12.73 -15.90
N SER A 398 -6.04 -12.32 -17.02
CA SER A 398 -5.35 -11.04 -17.13
C SER A 398 -6.32 -9.87 -17.11
N ASP A 399 -7.50 -9.98 -17.74
CA ASP A 399 -8.56 -8.97 -17.67
C ASP A 399 -9.11 -8.86 -16.25
N PHE A 400 -9.36 -10.00 -15.60
CA PHE A 400 -9.78 -10.05 -14.21
C PHE A 400 -8.73 -9.44 -13.28
N LEU A 401 -7.44 -9.73 -13.51
CA LEU A 401 -6.34 -9.12 -12.78
C LEU A 401 -6.33 -7.61 -12.96
N LEU A 402 -6.49 -7.11 -14.19
CA LEU A 402 -6.54 -5.68 -14.48
C LEU A 402 -7.65 -5.02 -13.67
N VAL A 403 -8.88 -5.52 -13.74
CA VAL A 403 -10.02 -5.01 -12.97
C VAL A 403 -9.73 -5.04 -11.46
N LEU A 404 -9.18 -6.14 -10.93
CA LEU A 404 -8.85 -6.27 -9.52
C LEU A 404 -7.74 -5.30 -9.08
N ALA A 405 -6.73 -5.06 -9.92
CA ALA A 405 -5.67 -4.09 -9.69
C ALA A 405 -6.21 -2.65 -9.67
N PHE A 406 -7.13 -2.32 -10.58
CA PHE A 406 -7.83 -1.04 -10.59
C PHE A 406 -8.71 -0.84 -9.35
N LEU A 407 -9.53 -1.83 -9.01
CA LEU A 407 -10.40 -1.80 -7.83
C LEU A 407 -9.59 -1.63 -6.55
N SER A 408 -8.50 -2.39 -6.40
CA SER A 408 -7.66 -2.33 -5.20
C SER A 408 -6.83 -1.05 -5.09
N THR A 409 -6.32 -0.52 -6.21
CA THR A 409 -5.49 0.70 -6.21
C THR A 409 -6.35 1.95 -6.04
N TYR A 410 -7.41 2.06 -6.84
CA TYR A 410 -8.18 3.30 -6.94
C TYR A 410 -9.46 3.21 -6.11
N MET A 411 -10.37 2.29 -6.42
CA MET A 411 -11.71 2.27 -5.80
C MET A 411 -11.67 2.05 -4.29
N LEU A 412 -10.90 1.08 -3.82
CA LEU A 412 -10.88 0.63 -2.42
C LEU A 412 -10.46 1.74 -1.44
N PRO A 413 -9.32 2.46 -1.59
CA PRO A 413 -8.97 3.54 -0.67
C PRO A 413 -10.00 4.67 -0.67
N ALA A 414 -10.55 5.04 -1.84
CA ALA A 414 -11.59 6.06 -1.92
C ALA A 414 -12.86 5.65 -1.19
N PHE A 415 -13.31 4.41 -1.40
CA PHE A 415 -14.49 3.87 -0.74
C PHE A 415 -14.31 3.80 0.79
N ILE A 416 -13.15 3.34 1.25
CA ILE A 416 -12.82 3.31 2.69
C ILE A 416 -12.78 4.74 3.27
N HIS A 417 -12.19 5.70 2.55
CA HIS A 417 -12.15 7.09 2.98
C HIS A 417 -13.56 7.70 3.12
N ILE A 418 -14.42 7.54 2.12
CA ILE A 418 -15.80 8.06 2.17
C ILE A 418 -16.59 7.40 3.29
N THR A 419 -16.51 6.07 3.42
CA THR A 419 -17.22 5.33 4.49
C THR A 419 -16.80 5.80 5.88
N LEU A 420 -15.51 6.04 6.07
CA LEU A 420 -14.97 6.48 7.34
C LEU A 420 -15.27 7.95 7.66
N HIS A 421 -15.30 8.84 6.66
CA HIS A 421 -15.46 10.29 6.90
C HIS A 421 -16.88 10.84 6.73
N ASN A 422 -17.71 10.24 5.87
CA ASN A 422 -19.06 10.76 5.56
C ASN A 422 -20.17 9.96 6.24
N PHE A 423 -20.02 8.64 6.32
CA PHE A 423 -21.06 7.79 6.90
C PHE A 423 -20.89 7.58 8.41
N ARG A 424 -19.77 8.03 8.97
CA ARG A 424 -19.48 7.89 10.39
C ARG A 424 -19.59 9.24 11.07
N GLU A 425 -20.34 9.28 12.16
CA GLU A 425 -20.48 10.48 12.97
C GLU A 425 -19.08 10.98 13.37
N PRO A 426 -18.76 12.27 13.14
CA PRO A 426 -17.57 12.85 13.71
C PRO A 426 -17.68 12.70 15.23
N LEU A 427 -16.57 12.36 15.89
CA LEU A 427 -16.46 12.58 17.33
C LEU A 427 -16.54 14.10 17.51
N SER A 428 -17.77 14.62 17.63
CA SER A 428 -17.96 15.99 18.04
C SER A 428 -17.39 16.05 19.46
N ILE A 429 -16.31 16.80 19.61
CA ILE A 429 -15.96 17.34 20.92
C ILE A 429 -17.09 18.33 21.18
N ILE A 430 -18.18 17.84 21.77
CA ILE A 430 -19.20 18.69 22.36
C ILE A 430 -18.44 19.36 23.49
N ILE A 431 -17.96 20.59 23.25
CA ILE A 431 -17.60 21.49 24.33
C ILE A 431 -18.92 21.68 25.06
N PRO A 432 -19.12 21.10 26.26
CA PRO A 432 -20.34 21.36 26.99
C PRO A 432 -20.43 22.90 27.14
N PRO A 433 -21.57 23.53 26.81
CA PRO A 433 -21.76 24.98 26.91
C PRO A 433 -21.66 25.52 28.36
N SER A 434 -21.28 24.66 29.29
CA SER A 434 -21.16 24.89 30.70
C SER A 434 -20.02 24.00 31.22
N THR A 435 -18.77 24.36 30.95
CA THR A 435 -17.74 24.20 31.98
C THR A 435 -18.05 25.27 33.02
N PRO A 436 -18.71 24.95 34.15
CA PRO A 436 -18.89 25.94 35.20
C PRO A 436 -17.50 26.39 35.61
N VAL A 437 -17.25 27.69 35.49
CA VAL A 437 -16.16 28.36 36.19
C VAL A 437 -16.30 27.92 37.64
N THR A 438 -15.32 27.15 38.13
CA THR A 438 -15.29 26.70 39.51
C THR A 438 -15.52 27.92 40.38
N ALA A 439 -16.63 27.88 41.12
CA ALA A 439 -17.16 28.99 41.87
C ALA A 439 -16.04 29.72 42.63
N ALA A 440 -15.75 30.95 42.21
CA ALA A 440 -15.09 31.90 43.10
C ALA A 440 -15.97 32.01 44.34
N SER A 441 -15.33 31.80 45.48
CA SER A 441 -15.83 31.97 46.84
C SER A 441 -16.95 33.02 46.96
N PRO A 442 -18.05 32.75 47.67
CA PRO A 442 -19.19 33.65 47.79
C PRO A 442 -18.92 34.77 48.79
N PHE A 443 -17.81 35.52 48.68
CA PHE A 443 -17.54 36.65 49.58
C PHE A 443 -16.56 37.68 48.96
N THR A 444 -16.98 38.37 47.89
CA THR A 444 -16.55 39.77 47.62
C THR A 444 -17.33 40.34 46.42
N PRO A 445 -18.07 41.45 46.57
CA PRO A 445 -18.67 42.16 45.44
C PRO A 445 -17.65 43.16 44.87
N GLU A 446 -16.85 42.75 43.89
CA GLU A 446 -16.09 43.68 43.04
C GLU A 446 -16.60 43.64 41.58
N PRO A 447 -17.08 44.77 41.02
CA PRO A 447 -17.73 44.81 39.71
C PRO A 447 -16.81 45.23 38.55
N SER A 448 -15.58 44.68 38.43
CA SER A 448 -14.63 45.18 37.40
C SER A 448 -13.78 44.14 36.64
N SER A 449 -13.79 42.84 36.99
CA SER A 449 -12.95 41.84 36.30
C SER A 449 -13.64 41.06 35.17
N ALA A 450 -14.97 41.11 35.06
CA ALA A 450 -15.74 40.34 34.07
C ALA A 450 -15.49 40.74 32.60
N MET A 451 -14.93 41.92 32.32
CA MET A 451 -14.58 42.33 30.95
C MET A 451 -13.29 41.67 30.42
N SER A 452 -12.38 41.24 31.30
CA SER A 452 -11.09 40.66 30.89
C SER A 452 -11.25 39.27 30.28
N ASP A 453 -12.06 38.40 30.91
CA ASP A 453 -12.24 37.01 30.48
C ASP A 453 -12.95 36.89 29.13
N SER A 454 -13.94 37.75 28.86
CA SER A 454 -14.64 37.79 27.57
C SER A 454 -13.72 38.05 26.37
N ARG A 455 -12.62 38.79 26.58
CA ARG A 455 -11.67 39.15 25.52
C ARG A 455 -10.71 37.99 25.20
N HIS A 456 -10.37 37.19 26.22
CA HIS A 456 -9.58 35.98 26.05
C HIS A 456 -10.38 34.90 25.32
N ASP A 457 -11.67 34.75 25.66
CA ASP A 457 -12.60 33.86 24.97
C ASP A 457 -12.82 34.25 23.50
N GLU A 458 -12.88 35.55 23.20
CA GLU A 458 -13.02 36.02 21.82
C GLU A 458 -11.80 35.65 20.94
N LEU A 459 -10.59 35.76 21.50
CA LEU A 459 -9.36 35.37 20.80
C LEU A 459 -9.29 33.85 20.59
N LEU A 460 -9.70 33.06 21.58
CA LEU A 460 -9.80 31.60 21.46
C LEU A 460 -10.83 31.19 20.41
N GLN A 461 -12.01 31.81 20.40
CA GLN A 461 -13.03 31.55 19.38
C GLN A 461 -12.57 31.94 17.97
N ARG A 462 -11.85 33.05 17.82
CA ARG A 462 -11.27 33.44 16.52
C ARG A 462 -10.20 32.44 16.07
N LYS A 463 -9.33 31.97 16.99
CA LYS A 463 -8.33 30.92 16.70
C LYS A 463 -9.01 29.61 16.33
N GLU A 464 -10.06 29.20 17.04
CA GLU A 464 -10.82 27.99 16.73
C GLU A 464 -11.50 28.09 15.36
N ARG A 465 -12.20 29.19 15.06
CA ARG A 465 -12.83 29.40 13.74
C ARG A 465 -11.81 29.39 12.61
N THR A 466 -10.63 29.97 12.81
CA THR A 466 -9.58 29.96 11.78
C THR A 466 -8.97 28.57 11.59
N LEU A 467 -8.77 27.81 12.67
CA LEU A 467 -8.35 26.40 12.61
C LEU A 467 -9.40 25.52 11.94
N GLN A 468 -10.68 25.68 12.27
CA GLN A 468 -11.79 24.98 11.65
C GLN A 468 -11.87 25.28 10.16
N ARG A 469 -11.79 26.55 9.74
CA ARG A 469 -11.76 26.94 8.31
C ARG A 469 -10.59 26.30 7.56
N ARG A 470 -9.39 26.29 8.14
CA ARG A 470 -8.21 25.66 7.54
C ARG A 470 -8.37 24.14 7.43
N ARG A 471 -8.87 23.47 8.47
CA ARG A 471 -9.14 22.02 8.47
C ARG A 471 -10.24 21.66 7.45
N LEU A 472 -11.28 22.48 7.36
CA LEU A 472 -12.40 22.32 6.43
C LEU A 472 -11.93 22.49 4.98
N GLY A 473 -11.14 23.52 4.66
CA GLY A 473 -10.60 23.72 3.31
C GLY A 473 -9.73 22.54 2.85
N LYS A 474 -8.84 22.05 3.72
CA LYS A 474 -8.05 20.83 3.44
C LYS A 474 -8.94 19.62 3.21
N ARG A 475 -9.97 19.43 4.04
CA ARG A 475 -10.92 18.31 3.91
C ARG A 475 -11.69 18.36 2.58
N ILE A 476 -12.17 19.52 2.15
CA ILE A 476 -12.88 19.68 0.87
C ILE A 476 -12.01 19.22 -0.30
N ILE A 477 -10.73 19.61 -0.32
CA ILE A 477 -9.81 19.22 -1.40
C ILE A 477 -9.64 17.69 -1.44
N TRP A 478 -9.48 17.05 -0.29
CA TRP A 478 -9.38 15.59 -0.20
C TRP A 478 -10.67 14.89 -0.59
N ASP A 479 -11.82 15.36 -0.11
CA ASP A 479 -13.12 14.80 -0.45
C ASP A 479 -13.39 14.92 -1.96
N LEU A 480 -13.09 16.08 -2.58
CA LEU A 480 -13.20 16.25 -4.03
C LEU A 480 -12.31 15.26 -4.79
N GLY A 481 -11.05 15.11 -4.36
CA GLY A 481 -10.12 14.16 -4.96
C GLY A 481 -10.59 12.71 -4.84
N VAL A 482 -11.16 12.35 -3.69
CA VAL A 482 -11.72 11.02 -3.43
C VAL A 482 -12.96 10.76 -4.28
N TRP A 483 -13.85 11.75 -4.44
CA TRP A 483 -15.03 11.64 -5.32
C TRP A 483 -14.66 11.53 -6.79
N LEU A 484 -13.67 12.31 -7.25
CA LEU A 484 -13.10 12.19 -8.60
C LEU A 484 -12.53 10.79 -8.83
N LEU A 485 -11.91 10.20 -7.81
CA LEU A 485 -11.32 8.89 -7.93
C LEU A 485 -12.36 7.75 -7.91
N LEU A 486 -13.44 7.93 -7.15
CA LEU A 486 -14.50 6.92 -7.04
C LEU A 486 -15.44 6.93 -8.26
N VAL A 487 -15.95 8.09 -8.67
CA VAL A 487 -17.05 8.15 -9.64
C VAL A 487 -16.55 8.05 -11.08
N PRO A 488 -15.82 9.05 -11.65
CA PRO A 488 -15.40 8.97 -13.04
C PRO A 488 -14.30 7.95 -13.28
N VAL A 489 -13.29 7.84 -12.39
CA VAL A 489 -12.17 6.91 -12.61
C VAL A 489 -12.60 5.47 -12.35
N SER A 490 -13.10 5.16 -11.14
CA SER A 490 -13.44 3.77 -10.79
C SER A 490 -14.79 3.34 -11.39
N GLY A 491 -15.84 4.14 -11.21
CA GLY A 491 -17.16 3.85 -11.79
C GLY A 491 -17.13 3.84 -13.32
N GLY A 492 -16.54 4.86 -13.94
CA GLY A 492 -16.37 4.92 -15.40
C GLY A 492 -15.49 3.78 -15.94
N GLY A 493 -14.40 3.45 -15.25
CA GLY A 493 -13.53 2.32 -15.62
C GLY A 493 -14.24 0.96 -15.56
N LEU A 494 -15.10 0.73 -14.56
CA LEU A 494 -15.91 -0.50 -14.47
C LEU A 494 -16.96 -0.58 -15.57
N VAL A 495 -17.67 0.52 -15.85
CA VAL A 495 -18.65 0.58 -16.94
C VAL A 495 -17.97 0.34 -18.28
N TRP A 496 -16.79 0.93 -18.50
CA TRP A 496 -15.98 0.69 -19.70
C TRP A 496 -15.55 -0.77 -19.81
N ALA A 497 -14.99 -1.36 -18.74
CA ALA A 497 -14.57 -2.76 -18.73
C ALA A 497 -15.75 -3.71 -18.99
N ALA A 498 -16.89 -3.48 -18.35
CA ALA A 498 -18.10 -4.27 -18.57
C ALA A 498 -18.60 -4.15 -20.03
N GLY A 499 -18.62 -2.94 -20.58
CA GLY A 499 -19.04 -2.74 -21.96
C GLY A 499 -18.09 -3.36 -22.99
N ARG A 500 -16.77 -3.35 -22.72
CA ARG A 500 -15.76 -4.08 -23.53
C ARG A 500 -15.97 -5.60 -23.47
N ILE A 501 -16.20 -6.16 -22.29
CA ILE A 501 -16.49 -7.60 -22.12
C ILE A 501 -17.77 -8.01 -22.86
N VAL A 502 -18.79 -7.15 -22.90
CA VAL A 502 -20.04 -7.39 -23.64
C VAL A 502 -19.90 -7.13 -25.15
N GLY A 503 -18.77 -6.58 -25.62
CA GLY A 503 -18.51 -6.29 -27.03
C GLY A 503 -19.22 -5.05 -27.57
N LYS A 504 -19.56 -4.08 -26.72
CA LYS A 504 -20.26 -2.84 -27.09
C LYS A 504 -19.35 -1.63 -27.30
N PHE A 505 -18.04 -1.74 -27.08
CA PHE A 505 -17.04 -0.65 -27.15
C PHE A 505 -15.69 -1.10 -27.71
#